data_AF-A0A7V5KR11-F1
#
_entry.id   AF-A0A7V5KR11-F1
#
_cell.length_a   1.000
_cell.length_b   1.000
_cell.length_c   1.000
_cell.angle_alpha   90.00
_cell.angle_beta   90.00
_cell.angle_gamma   90.00
#
_symmetry.space_group_name_H-M   'P 1'
#
loop_
_entity.id
_entity.type
_entity.pdbx_description
1 polymer ?
#
loop_
_entity_poly.entity_id
_entity_poly.type
_entity_poly.pdbx_seq_one_letter_code
_entity_poly.pdbx_strand_id
1 'polypeptide(L)'
;MDGSILMYAKIIIKYDHFPEIAAKLPDVVGDIVHKAAFDIEANAKGNLWKGHGVDTGKMKNSITSEFPSQTQAIIGPHTYYAIYVEYGTYRMRAIPFMRSAAEKVAPSYLAELQRLEDHLQ
;
A
#
# COMPACT_ATOMS: atom_id res chain seq x y z
N MET A 1 15.11 37.78 -47.91
CA MET A 1 14.03 37.08 -47.20
C MET A 1 14.55 35.70 -46.91
N ASP A 2 14.64 35.41 -45.61
CA ASP A 2 15.33 34.28 -45.00
C ASP A 2 14.61 32.96 -45.31
N GLY A 3 15.37 31.96 -45.77
CA GLY A 3 14.89 30.64 -46.14
C GLY A 3 15.25 29.63 -45.06
N SER A 4 14.38 29.49 -44.06
CA SER A 4 14.57 28.51 -42.99
C SER A 4 14.44 27.08 -43.53
N ILE A 5 15.52 26.31 -43.46
CA ILE A 5 15.54 24.88 -43.81
C ILE A 5 14.93 24.10 -42.64
N LEU A 6 13.76 23.50 -42.86
CA LEU A 6 13.15 22.56 -41.92
C LEU A 6 13.85 21.21 -42.05
N MET A 7 14.67 20.84 -41.06
CA MET A 7 15.17 19.46 -40.90
C MET A 7 14.13 18.62 -40.14
N TYR A 8 13.82 17.43 -40.66
CA TYR A 8 13.04 16.42 -39.95
C TYR A 8 13.90 15.18 -39.71
N ALA A 9 13.84 14.64 -38.48
CA ALA A 9 14.48 13.39 -38.12
C ALA A 9 13.46 12.23 -38.14
N LYS A 10 13.83 11.10 -38.75
CA LYS A 10 13.02 9.88 -38.76
C LYS A 10 13.51 8.94 -37.66
N ILE A 11 12.74 8.83 -36.58
CA ILE A 11 13.00 7.86 -35.50
C ILE A 11 12.29 6.56 -35.88
N ILE A 12 13.03 5.44 -35.91
CA ILE A 12 12.49 4.10 -36.18
C ILE A 12 12.71 3.25 -34.94
N ILE A 13 11.61 2.79 -34.32
CA ILE A 13 11.65 1.86 -33.19
C ILE A 13 12.02 0.47 -33.74
N LYS A 14 13.14 -0.10 -33.28
CA LYS A 14 13.58 -1.44 -33.68
C LYS A 14 12.99 -2.55 -32.83
N TYR A 15 12.73 -2.27 -31.56
CA TYR A 15 12.20 -3.23 -30.57
C TYR A 15 11.16 -2.52 -29.72
N ASP A 16 9.98 -3.12 -29.60
CA ASP A 16 8.88 -2.61 -28.79
C ASP A 16 8.43 -3.70 -27.81
N HIS A 17 8.96 -3.64 -26.58
CA HIS A 17 8.58 -4.51 -25.47
C HIS A 17 7.49 -3.89 -24.59
N PHE A 18 6.95 -2.73 -24.97
CA PHE A 18 5.96 -2.04 -24.16
C PHE A 18 4.70 -2.88 -23.88
N PRO A 19 4.15 -3.64 -24.85
CA PRO A 19 2.98 -4.48 -24.58
C PRO A 19 3.25 -5.56 -23.53
N GLU A 20 4.45 -6.16 -23.55
CA GLU A 20 4.85 -7.21 -22.61
C GLU A 20 5.03 -6.65 -21.21
N ILE A 21 5.69 -5.49 -21.09
CA ILE A 21 5.88 -4.77 -19.83
C ILE A 21 4.53 -4.31 -19.26
N ALA A 22 3.66 -3.74 -20.11
CA ALA A 22 2.34 -3.28 -19.71
C ALA A 22 1.45 -4.43 -19.21
N ALA A 23 1.59 -5.63 -19.80
CA ALA A 23 0.85 -6.81 -19.37
C ALA A 23 1.27 -7.30 -17.97
N LYS A 24 2.55 -7.18 -17.59
CA LYS A 24 3.06 -7.56 -16.27
C LYS A 24 2.75 -6.54 -15.17
N LEU A 25 2.51 -5.29 -15.54
CA LEU A 25 2.38 -4.18 -14.60
C LEU A 25 1.33 -4.41 -13.49
N PRO A 26 0.10 -4.88 -13.77
CA PRO A 26 -0.89 -5.10 -12.72
C PRO A 26 -0.44 -6.17 -11.72
N ASP A 27 0.24 -7.22 -12.17
CA ASP A 27 0.69 -8.34 -11.31
C ASP A 27 1.74 -7.85 -10.33
N VAL A 28 2.76 -7.18 -10.84
CA VAL A 28 3.84 -6.62 -10.01
C VAL A 28 3.31 -5.58 -9.01
N VAL A 29 2.45 -4.66 -9.46
CA VAL A 29 1.85 -3.67 -8.55
C VAL A 29 0.98 -4.36 -7.50
N GLY A 30 0.26 -5.40 -7.89
CA GLY A 30 -0.57 -6.18 -6.97
C GLY A 30 0.24 -6.87 -5.89
N ASP A 31 1.38 -7.46 -6.23
CA ASP A 31 2.29 -8.07 -5.25
C ASP A 31 2.81 -7.06 -4.23
N ILE A 32 3.17 -5.85 -4.67
CA ILE A 32 3.60 -4.76 -3.79
C ILE A 32 2.46 -4.33 -2.86
N VAL A 33 1.23 -4.20 -3.39
CA VAL A 33 0.04 -3.84 -2.60
C VAL A 33 -0.31 -4.92 -1.58
N HIS A 34 -0.30 -6.19 -1.98
CA HIS A 34 -0.56 -7.33 -1.10
C HIS A 34 0.44 -7.40 0.04
N LYS A 35 1.74 -7.27 -0.28
CA LYS A 35 2.80 -7.25 0.73
C LYS A 35 2.58 -6.11 1.73
N ALA A 36 2.35 -4.89 1.24
CA ALA A 36 2.10 -3.74 2.11
C ALA A 36 0.87 -3.93 3.00
N ALA A 37 -0.23 -4.50 2.47
CA ALA A 37 -1.43 -4.79 3.25
C ALA A 37 -1.15 -5.76 4.39
N PHE A 38 -0.46 -6.88 4.11
CA PHE A 38 -0.10 -7.86 5.14
C PHE A 38 0.89 -7.29 6.17
N ASP A 39 1.85 -6.47 5.74
CA ASP A 39 2.76 -5.79 6.66
C ASP A 39 2.01 -4.82 7.57
N ILE A 40 1.04 -4.06 7.05
CA ILE A 40 0.19 -3.15 7.85
C ILE A 40 -0.64 -3.96 8.85
N GLU A 41 -1.29 -5.03 8.41
CA GLU A 41 -2.09 -5.91 9.27
C GLU A 41 -1.24 -6.50 10.41
N ALA A 42 -0.04 -7.00 10.10
CA ALA A 42 0.88 -7.55 11.08
C ALA A 42 1.34 -6.49 12.09
N ASN A 43 1.71 -5.30 11.62
CA ASN A 43 2.11 -4.19 12.50
C ASN A 43 0.95 -3.71 13.37
N ALA A 44 -0.27 -3.60 12.83
CA ALA A 44 -1.46 -3.20 13.59
C ALA A 44 -1.77 -4.20 14.70
N LYS A 45 -1.70 -5.51 14.40
CA LYS A 45 -1.83 -6.59 15.40
C LYS A 45 -0.71 -6.56 16.44
N GLY A 46 0.51 -6.20 16.03
CA GLY A 46 1.69 -6.07 16.91
C GLY A 46 1.61 -4.89 17.87
N ASN A 47 1.04 -3.76 17.44
CA ASN A 47 0.87 -2.54 18.22
C ASN A 47 -0.10 -2.70 19.41
N LEU A 48 -0.99 -3.70 19.34
CA LEU A 48 -1.92 -4.00 20.42
C LEU A 48 -1.27 -4.89 21.49
N TRP A 49 -1.18 -4.40 22.73
CA TRP A 49 -0.68 -5.17 23.89
C TRP A 49 -1.66 -5.15 25.07
N LYS A 50 -1.50 -6.11 25.99
CA LYS A 50 -2.50 -6.44 27.02
C LYS A 50 -2.88 -5.28 27.95
N GLY A 51 -2.02 -4.28 28.15
CA GLY A 51 -2.33 -3.12 28.99
C GLY A 51 -3.09 -2.00 28.31
N HIS A 52 -3.57 -2.18 27.06
CA HIS A 52 -4.52 -1.26 26.43
C HIS A 52 -5.93 -1.33 27.05
N GLY A 53 -6.18 -2.25 28.00
CA GLY A 53 -7.49 -2.36 28.67
C GLY A 53 -8.62 -2.86 27.78
N VAL A 54 -8.30 -3.43 26.61
CA VAL A 54 -9.26 -4.01 25.66
C VAL A 54 -9.03 -5.50 25.48
N ASP A 55 -10.04 -6.22 25.00
CA ASP A 55 -9.87 -7.60 24.56
C ASP A 55 -8.98 -7.62 23.30
N THR A 56 -7.67 -7.71 23.54
CA THR A 56 -6.66 -7.69 22.47
C THR A 56 -6.75 -8.92 21.60
N GLY A 57 -7.24 -10.06 22.10
CA GLY A 57 -7.38 -11.28 21.30
C GLY A 57 -8.45 -11.08 20.23
N LYS A 58 -9.65 -10.68 20.66
CA LYS A 58 -10.75 -10.37 19.74
C LYS A 58 -10.40 -9.21 18.80
N MET A 59 -9.78 -8.14 19.31
CA MET A 59 -9.37 -7.00 18.48
C MET A 59 -8.38 -7.43 17.40
N LYS A 60 -7.30 -8.14 17.78
CA LYS A 60 -6.30 -8.63 16.82
C LYS A 60 -6.94 -9.51 15.75
N ASN A 61 -7.77 -10.47 16.16
CA ASN A 61 -8.44 -11.38 15.22
C ASN A 61 -9.42 -10.66 14.29
N SER A 62 -9.89 -9.46 14.65
CA SER A 62 -10.79 -8.68 13.81
C SER A 62 -10.08 -7.81 12.77
N ILE A 63 -8.76 -7.65 12.83
CA ILE A 63 -8.02 -6.90 11.81
C ILE A 63 -7.72 -7.82 10.64
N THR A 64 -8.23 -7.47 9.47
CA THR A 64 -8.07 -8.22 8.23
C THR A 64 -7.78 -7.29 7.05
N SER A 65 -7.15 -7.88 6.03
CA SER A 65 -6.94 -7.27 4.72
C SER A 65 -7.95 -7.84 3.72
N GLU A 66 -8.66 -6.95 3.03
CA GLU A 66 -9.55 -7.26 1.91
C GLU A 66 -8.93 -6.72 0.62
N PHE A 67 -9.11 -7.45 -0.49
CA PHE A 67 -8.52 -7.09 -1.79
C PHE A 67 -9.63 -6.92 -2.84
N PRO A 68 -10.25 -5.73 -2.93
CA PRO A 68 -11.33 -5.47 -3.89
C PRO A 68 -10.89 -5.60 -5.36
N SER A 69 -9.60 -5.37 -5.62
CA SER A 69 -8.97 -5.60 -6.90
C SER A 69 -7.50 -5.96 -6.69
N GLN A 70 -6.84 -6.37 -7.77
CA GLN A 70 -5.45 -6.76 -7.73
C GLN A 70 -4.51 -5.66 -7.22
N THR A 71 -4.82 -4.39 -7.48
CA THR A 71 -3.98 -3.24 -7.09
C THR A 71 -4.59 -2.42 -5.96
N GLN A 72 -5.57 -2.98 -5.24
CA GLN A 72 -6.24 -2.31 -4.14
C GLN A 72 -6.36 -3.22 -2.92
N ALA A 73 -6.03 -2.67 -1.75
CA ALA A 73 -6.24 -3.33 -0.46
C ALA A 73 -6.97 -2.40 0.51
N ILE A 74 -7.86 -2.97 1.32
CA ILE A 74 -8.53 -2.31 2.43
C ILE A 74 -8.14 -3.07 3.69
N ILE A 75 -7.52 -2.39 4.66
CA ILE A 75 -7.04 -3.01 5.89
C ILE A 75 -7.75 -2.34 7.06
N GLY A 76 -8.41 -3.13 7.91
CA GLY A 76 -9.16 -2.56 9.01
C GLY A 76 -9.66 -3.58 10.04
N PRO A 77 -10.01 -3.11 11.24
CA PRO A 77 -10.68 -3.91 12.25
C PRO A 77 -12.20 -4.00 11.97
N HIS A 78 -12.77 -5.19 12.11
CA HIS A 78 -14.21 -5.43 11.99
C HIS A 78 -14.93 -5.46 13.35
N THR A 79 -14.37 -4.79 14.36
CA THR A 79 -15.01 -4.59 15.67
C THR A 79 -15.45 -3.14 15.82
N TYR A 80 -16.72 -2.93 16.18
CA TYR A 80 -17.31 -1.58 16.28
C TYR A 80 -16.57 -0.64 17.24
N TYR A 81 -15.89 -1.18 18.26
CA TYR A 81 -15.20 -0.40 19.28
C TYR A 81 -13.78 0.00 18.88
N ALA A 82 -13.26 -0.49 17.76
CA ALA A 82 -11.90 -0.21 17.31
C ALA A 82 -11.64 1.28 17.05
N ILE A 83 -12.63 2.00 16.56
CA ILE A 83 -12.53 3.46 16.35
C ILE A 83 -12.29 4.22 17.66
N TYR A 84 -12.93 3.80 18.75
CA TYR A 84 -12.75 4.41 20.07
C TYR A 84 -11.38 4.09 20.67
N VAL A 85 -10.78 2.96 20.28
CA VAL A 85 -9.40 2.63 20.67
C VAL A 85 -8.41 3.47 19.89
N GLU A 86 -8.54 3.54 18.56
CA GLU A 86 -7.65 4.31 17.68
C GLU A 86 -7.62 5.80 18.06
N TYR A 87 -8.78 6.41 18.27
CA TYR A 87 -8.93 7.86 18.48
C TYR A 87 -9.18 8.29 19.92
N GLY A 88 -9.43 7.33 20.81
CA GLY A 88 -9.79 7.62 22.19
C GLY A 88 -11.23 8.11 22.35
N THR A 89 -11.59 8.37 23.60
CA THR A 89 -12.88 8.92 24.04
C THR A 89 -12.64 9.92 25.17
N TYR A 90 -13.68 10.57 25.66
CA TYR A 90 -13.54 11.45 26.83
C TYR A 90 -13.07 10.72 28.11
N ARG A 91 -13.23 9.39 28.19
CA ARG A 91 -12.80 8.56 29.35
C ARG A 91 -11.52 7.78 29.12
N MET A 92 -11.04 7.69 27.89
CA MET A 92 -9.93 6.82 27.52
C MET A 92 -9.04 7.52 26.50
N ARG A 93 -7.73 7.56 26.75
CA ARG A 93 -6.77 8.13 25.79
C ARG A 93 -6.76 7.32 24.49
N ALA A 94 -6.43 7.99 23.39
CA ALA A 94 -6.20 7.35 22.11
C ALA A 94 -5.05 6.35 22.19
N ILE A 95 -5.22 5.22 21.53
CA ILE A 95 -4.20 4.22 21.35
C ILE A 95 -4.12 3.86 19.87
N PRO A 96 -3.44 4.69 19.06
CA PRO A 96 -3.36 4.48 17.63
C PRO A 96 -2.60 3.20 17.31
N PHE A 97 -3.23 2.31 16.55
CA PHE A 97 -2.63 1.05 16.12
C PHE A 97 -2.70 0.87 14.61
N MET A 98 -3.77 1.34 13.96
CA MET A 98 -3.92 1.30 12.50
C MET A 98 -3.10 2.39 11.82
N ARG A 99 -3.26 3.65 12.24
CA ARG A 99 -2.52 4.76 11.64
C ARG A 99 -1.01 4.58 11.79
N SER A 100 -0.58 4.20 12.99
CA SER A 100 0.83 3.92 13.27
C SER A 100 1.38 2.78 12.40
N ALA A 101 0.59 1.74 12.14
CA ALA A 101 1.00 0.65 11.25
C ALA A 101 1.11 1.12 9.79
N ALA A 102 0.15 1.90 9.29
CA ALA A 102 0.18 2.46 7.94
C ALA A 102 1.38 3.40 7.74
N GLU A 103 1.62 4.32 8.68
CA GLU A 103 2.75 5.25 8.65
C GLU A 103 4.10 4.51 8.67
N LYS A 104 4.18 3.40 9.39
CA LYS A 104 5.40 2.58 9.46
C LYS A 104 5.71 1.85 8.15
N VAL A 105 4.69 1.40 7.41
CA VAL A 105 4.85 0.65 6.15
C VAL A 105 4.94 1.58 4.94
N ALA A 106 4.35 2.77 5.00
CA ALA A 106 4.31 3.71 3.86
C ALA A 106 5.69 3.96 3.21
N PRO A 107 6.80 4.16 3.94
CA PRO A 107 8.11 4.39 3.30
C PRO A 107 8.60 3.21 2.45
N SER A 108 8.44 1.97 2.93
CA SER A 108 8.87 0.79 2.16
C SER A 108 7.95 0.54 0.96
N TYR A 109 6.64 0.70 1.14
CA TYR A 109 5.68 0.61 0.04
C TYR A 109 6.01 1.60 -1.09
N LEU A 110 6.25 2.87 -0.76
CA LEU A 110 6.62 3.89 -1.74
C LEU A 110 7.98 3.62 -2.39
N ALA A 111 8.94 3.10 -1.64
CA ALA A 111 10.25 2.73 -2.18
C ALA A 111 10.17 1.58 -3.18
N GLU A 112 9.31 0.58 -2.94
CA GLU A 112 9.06 -0.51 -3.89
C GLU A 112 8.36 -0.02 -5.16
N LEU A 113 7.37 0.87 -5.03
CA LEU A 113 6.74 1.51 -6.19
C LEU A 113 7.72 2.35 -7.00
N GLN A 114 8.68 3.01 -6.35
CA GLN A 114 9.72 3.76 -7.05
C GLN A 114 10.68 2.85 -7.83
N ARG A 115 10.87 1.60 -7.38
CA ARG A 115 11.68 0.57 -8.03
C ARG A 115 10.88 -0.39 -8.89
N LEU A 116 9.68 0.01 -9.33
CA LEU A 116 8.78 -0.86 -10.09
C LEU A 116 9.43 -1.45 -11.34
N GLU A 117 10.31 -0.67 -11.99
CA GLU A 117 11.06 -1.11 -13.18
C GLU A 117 11.96 -2.32 -12.90
N ASP A 118 12.54 -2.44 -11.69
CA ASP A 118 13.41 -3.56 -11.30
C ASP A 118 12.62 -4.89 -11.24
N HIS A 119 11.30 -4.81 -11.09
CA HIS A 119 10.39 -5.96 -11.01
C HIS A 119 9.77 -6.32 -12.37
N LEU A 120 9.96 -5.50 -13.41
CA LEU A 120 9.34 -5.67 -14.73
C LEU A 120 10.29 -6.29 -15.79
N GLN A 121 11.59 -6.29 -15.51
CA GLN A 121 12.64 -6.88 -16.35
C GLN A 121 12.55 -8.41 -16.36
#